data_AF-A0A2P6QH87-F1
#
_entry.id   AF-A0A2P6QH87-F1
#
_cell.length_a   1.000
_cell.length_b   1.000
_cell.length_c   1.000
_cell.angle_alpha   90.00
_cell.angle_beta   90.00
_cell.angle_gamma   90.00
#
_symmetry.space_group_name_H-M   'P 1'
#
loop_
_entity.id
_entity.type
_entity.pdbx_description
1 polymer ?
#
loop_
_entity_poly.entity_id
_entity_poly.type
_entity_poly.pdbx_seq_one_letter_code
_entity_poly.pdbx_strand_id
1 'polypeptide(L)'
;MREVIDGVRPVADGVGLSKVVNHEIPKKVLEEMLQVMRGFHELPKEVKAEYYRNIAMQYSKHAHKLGVTLFELLSEGLGLKPDHLIGLDCANGHLTVGNYHPPCPELELTIGVGRHTGNTFFTMLLQDNVNALQVLYQNQWINVLLV
;
A
#
# COMPACT_ATOMS: atom_id res chain seq x y z
N MET A 1 -3.57 18.37 6.84
CA MET A 1 -3.09 18.72 5.48
C MET A 1 -1.66 19.24 5.54
N ARG A 2 -1.38 20.36 6.24
CA ARG A 2 -0.02 20.93 6.34
C ARG A 2 1.03 19.97 6.91
N GLU A 3 0.70 19.21 7.94
CA GLU A 3 1.58 18.16 8.50
C GLU A 3 1.97 17.08 7.48
N VAL A 4 1.09 16.75 6.53
CA VAL A 4 1.39 15.76 5.48
C VAL A 4 2.40 16.34 4.49
N ILE A 5 2.19 17.59 4.07
CA ILE A 5 3.08 18.34 3.17
C ILE A 5 4.47 18.47 3.80
N ASP A 6 4.53 18.89 5.06
CA ASP A 6 5.78 19.06 5.81
C ASP A 6 6.50 17.70 6.03
N GLY A 7 5.77 16.59 6.02
CA GLY A 7 6.29 15.24 6.14
C GLY A 7 6.85 14.63 4.84
N VAL A 8 6.56 15.20 3.67
CA VAL A 8 6.98 14.61 2.37
C VAL A 8 8.49 14.48 2.26
N ARG A 9 9.24 15.57 2.51
CA ARG A 9 10.70 15.57 2.35
C ARG A 9 11.41 14.67 3.38
N PRO A 10 11.10 14.74 4.69
CA PRO A 10 11.70 13.84 5.68
C PRO A 10 11.50 12.36 5.36
N VAL A 11 10.33 11.97 4.84
CA VAL A 11 10.05 10.59 4.45
C VAL A 11 10.89 10.20 3.23
N ALA A 12 10.94 11.05 2.21
CA ALA A 12 11.69 10.81 0.97
C ALA A 12 13.21 10.73 1.20
N ASP A 13 13.77 11.58 2.06
CA ASP A 13 15.20 11.61 2.40
C ASP A 13 15.60 10.48 3.36
N GLY A 14 14.63 9.89 4.06
CA GLY A 14 14.82 8.80 5.02
C GLY A 14 14.60 7.42 4.42
N VAL A 15 13.68 6.65 5.03
CA VAL A 15 13.40 5.26 4.64
C VAL A 15 12.43 5.14 3.45
N GLY A 16 11.85 6.25 2.98
CA GLY A 16 10.87 6.26 1.88
C GLY A 16 9.52 5.63 2.22
N LEU A 17 9.23 5.40 3.51
CA LEU A 17 8.02 4.73 3.98
C LEU A 17 7.40 5.51 5.14
N SER A 18 6.07 5.64 5.13
CA SER A 18 5.31 6.28 6.20
C SER A 18 3.95 5.61 6.39
N LYS A 19 3.41 5.73 7.61
CA LYS A 19 2.04 5.32 7.91
C LYS A 19 1.11 6.49 7.64
N VAL A 20 0.09 6.27 6.80
CA VAL A 20 -1.00 7.24 6.61
C VAL A 20 -2.15 6.85 7.52
N VAL A 21 -2.58 7.78 8.38
CA VAL A 21 -3.75 7.65 9.25
C VAL A 21 -4.81 8.66 8.84
N ASN A 22 -6.05 8.50 9.32
CA ASN A 22 -7.16 9.40 8.99
C ASN A 22 -7.40 9.58 7.48
N HIS A 23 -7.12 8.54 6.70
CA HIS A 23 -7.15 8.50 5.23
C HIS A 23 -8.56 8.40 4.60
N GLU A 24 -9.62 8.54 5.41
CA GLU A 24 -11.04 8.47 5.00
C GLU A 24 -11.55 7.13 4.43
N ILE A 25 -10.68 6.18 4.07
CA ILE A 25 -11.12 4.82 3.71
C ILE A 25 -11.82 4.18 4.91
N PRO A 26 -13.09 3.72 4.78
CA PRO A 26 -13.81 3.09 5.87
C PRO A 26 -13.08 1.84 6.38
N LYS A 27 -12.92 1.74 7.71
CA LYS A 27 -12.23 0.59 8.34
C LYS A 27 -12.81 -0.76 7.88
N LYS A 28 -14.15 -0.83 7.78
CA LYS A 28 -14.86 -2.00 7.28
C LYS A 28 -14.40 -2.43 5.88
N VAL A 29 -14.13 -1.49 4.98
CA VAL A 29 -13.64 -1.80 3.63
C VAL A 29 -12.23 -2.40 3.68
N LEU A 30 -11.36 -1.89 4.56
CA LEU A 30 -10.01 -2.43 4.76
C LEU A 30 -10.04 -3.85 5.34
N GLU A 31 -10.86 -4.06 6.38
CA GLU A 31 -11.00 -5.36 7.05
C GLU A 31 -11.61 -6.42 6.11
N GLU A 32 -12.68 -6.08 5.39
CA GLU A 32 -13.30 -6.97 4.41
C GLU A 32 -12.35 -7.27 3.25
N MET A 33 -11.55 -6.30 2.80
CA MET A 33 -10.55 -6.53 1.75
C MET A 33 -9.50 -7.56 2.18
N LEU A 34 -8.97 -7.46 3.40
CA LEU A 34 -8.03 -8.45 3.96
C LEU A 34 -8.68 -9.83 4.09
N GLN A 35 -9.92 -9.89 4.60
CA GLN A 35 -10.65 -11.13 4.76
C GLN A 35 -10.91 -11.83 3.41
N VAL A 36 -11.36 -11.06 2.42
CA VAL A 36 -11.64 -11.58 1.08
C VAL A 36 -10.37 -11.97 0.34
N MET A 37 -9.25 -11.25 0.53
CA MET A 37 -7.96 -11.64 -0.02
C MET A 37 -7.51 -13.00 0.54
N ARG A 38 -7.62 -13.19 1.86
CA ARG A 38 -7.35 -14.47 2.52
C ARG A 38 -8.25 -15.58 1.98
N GLY A 39 -9.56 -15.35 1.96
CA GLY A 39 -10.55 -16.31 1.43
C GLY A 39 -10.33 -16.64 -0.05
N PHE A 40 -9.90 -15.67 -0.87
CA PHE A 40 -9.56 -15.91 -2.26
C PHE A 40 -8.42 -16.91 -2.43
N HIS A 41 -7.44 -16.91 -1.53
CA HIS A 41 -6.33 -17.87 -1.57
C HIS A 41 -6.69 -19.21 -0.92
N GLU A 42 -7.43 -19.19 0.19
CA GLU A 42 -7.68 -20.38 1.02
C GLU A 42 -8.94 -21.20 0.62
N LEU A 43 -9.97 -20.59 0.02
CA LEU A 43 -11.25 -21.27 -0.26
C LEU A 43 -11.27 -22.03 -1.61
N PRO A 44 -12.30 -22.87 -1.88
CA PRO A 44 -12.53 -23.45 -3.21
C PRO A 44 -12.95 -22.39 -4.25
N LYS A 45 -12.62 -22.62 -5.53
CA LYS A 45 -12.79 -21.66 -6.64
C LYS A 45 -14.24 -21.19 -6.81
N GLU A 46 -15.19 -22.08 -6.53
CA GLU A 46 -16.63 -21.92 -6.71
C GLU A 46 -17.19 -20.78 -5.85
N VAL A 47 -16.53 -20.45 -4.74
CA VAL A 47 -16.94 -19.39 -3.79
C VAL A 47 -16.23 -18.06 -4.06
N LYS A 48 -15.11 -18.07 -4.81
CA LYS A 48 -14.20 -16.92 -4.96
C LYS A 48 -14.75 -15.80 -5.84
N ALA A 49 -15.42 -16.15 -6.93
CA ALA A 49 -15.64 -15.24 -8.07
C ALA A 49 -16.68 -14.13 -7.82
N GLU A 50 -17.61 -14.35 -6.89
CA GLU A 50 -18.71 -13.43 -6.59
C GLU A 50 -18.33 -12.44 -5.48
N TYR A 51 -17.72 -12.92 -4.39
CA TYR A 51 -17.33 -12.07 -3.25
C TYR A 51 -16.13 -11.16 -3.56
N TYR A 52 -15.15 -11.64 -4.34
CA TYR A 52 -13.92 -10.89 -4.61
C TYR A 52 -14.17 -9.59 -5.38
N ARG A 53 -15.06 -9.63 -6.39
CA ARG A 53 -15.24 -8.50 -7.30
C ARG A 53 -15.84 -7.27 -6.62
N ASN A 54 -16.83 -7.44 -5.74
CA ASN A 54 -17.50 -6.29 -5.13
C ASN A 54 -16.57 -5.52 -4.21
N ILE A 55 -15.95 -6.19 -3.23
CA ILE A 55 -15.11 -5.51 -2.26
C ILE A 55 -13.82 -4.96 -2.89
N ALA A 56 -13.21 -5.69 -3.82
CA ALA A 56 -12.00 -5.22 -4.49
C ALA A 56 -12.26 -3.94 -5.31
N MET A 57 -13.42 -3.83 -5.96
CA MET A 57 -13.82 -2.59 -6.64
C MET A 57 -14.08 -1.44 -5.67
N GLN A 58 -14.72 -1.69 -4.52
CA GLN A 58 -14.94 -0.67 -3.51
C GLN A 58 -13.62 -0.15 -2.94
N TYR A 59 -12.74 -1.08 -2.53
CA TYR A 59 -11.40 -0.75 -2.07
C TYR A 59 -10.62 0.03 -3.12
N SER A 60 -10.61 -0.44 -4.38
CA SER A 60 -9.93 0.21 -5.50
C SER A 60 -10.40 1.65 -5.70
N LYS A 61 -11.71 1.93 -5.64
CA LYS A 61 -12.24 3.30 -5.74
C LYS A 61 -11.75 4.20 -4.61
N HIS A 62 -11.77 3.71 -3.37
CA HIS A 62 -11.27 4.46 -2.22
C HIS A 62 -9.77 4.70 -2.29
N ALA A 63 -9.00 3.67 -2.63
CA ALA A 63 -7.55 3.73 -2.80
C ALA A 63 -7.17 4.68 -3.93
N HIS A 64 -7.86 4.63 -5.07
CA HIS A 64 -7.63 5.56 -6.18
C HIS A 64 -7.90 7.02 -5.76
N LYS A 65 -9.03 7.30 -5.09
CA LYS A 65 -9.33 8.64 -4.56
C LYS A 65 -8.21 9.13 -3.62
N LEU A 66 -7.81 8.30 -2.66
CA LEU A 66 -6.71 8.62 -1.75
C LEU A 66 -5.41 8.86 -2.51
N GLY A 67 -5.11 8.04 -3.52
CA GLY A 67 -3.93 8.17 -4.34
C GLY A 67 -3.86 9.49 -5.10
N VAL A 68 -4.98 9.95 -5.67
CA VAL A 68 -5.08 11.28 -6.31
C VAL A 68 -4.76 12.39 -5.30
N THR A 69 -5.37 12.35 -4.11
CA THR A 69 -5.09 13.33 -3.05
C THR A 69 -3.63 13.29 -2.61
N LEU A 70 -3.02 12.10 -2.51
CA LEU A 70 -1.60 11.98 -2.18
C LEU A 70 -0.70 12.58 -3.27
N PHE A 71 -1.03 12.44 -4.56
CA PHE A 71 -0.29 13.09 -5.63
C PHE A 71 -0.32 14.62 -5.53
N GLU A 72 -1.45 15.20 -5.13
CA GLU A 72 -1.56 16.65 -4.90
C GLU A 72 -0.65 17.10 -3.76
N LEU A 73 -0.75 16.41 -2.62
CA LEU A 73 0.04 16.70 -1.42
C LEU A 73 1.54 16.48 -1.64
N LEU A 74 1.92 15.46 -2.41
CA LEU A 74 3.31 15.21 -2.80
C LEU A 74 3.82 16.33 -3.70
N SER A 75 3.03 16.79 -4.67
CA SER A 75 3.41 17.93 -5.51
C SER A 75 3.67 19.18 -4.67
N GLU A 76 2.77 19.48 -3.72
CA GLU A 76 2.95 20.61 -2.79
C GLU A 76 4.18 20.45 -1.89
N GLY A 77 4.42 19.26 -1.32
CA GLY A 77 5.58 18.99 -0.46
C GLY A 77 6.92 19.11 -1.20
N LEU A 78 6.91 18.90 -2.52
CA LEU A 78 8.04 19.13 -3.40
C LEU A 78 8.20 20.62 -3.79
N GLY A 79 7.26 21.48 -3.42
CA GLY A 79 7.25 22.91 -3.79
C GLY A 79 6.72 23.17 -5.20
N LEU A 80 5.95 22.24 -5.75
CA LEU A 80 5.32 22.32 -7.06
C LEU A 80 3.85 22.75 -6.92
N LYS A 81 3.19 23.03 -8.05
CA LYS A 81 1.74 23.23 -8.06
C LYS A 81 1.05 21.91 -7.66
N PRO A 82 -0.08 21.93 -6.92
CA PRO A 82 -0.76 20.71 -6.48
C PRO A 82 -1.10 19.75 -7.64
N ASP A 83 -1.45 20.28 -8.80
CA ASP A 83 -1.81 19.49 -9.99
C ASP A 83 -0.62 19.00 -10.81
N HIS A 84 0.63 19.27 -10.40
CA HIS A 84 1.80 19.00 -11.24
C HIS A 84 1.96 17.51 -11.58
N LEU A 85 1.98 16.62 -10.58
CA LEU A 85 2.13 15.18 -10.82
C LEU A 85 0.91 14.57 -11.52
N ILE A 86 -0.29 15.10 -11.26
CA ILE A 86 -1.50 14.71 -11.97
C ILE A 86 -1.41 15.09 -13.45
N GLY A 87 -0.93 16.30 -13.75
CA GLY A 87 -0.72 16.77 -15.12
C GLY A 87 0.37 16.01 -15.88
N LEU A 88 1.21 15.24 -15.18
CA LEU A 88 2.16 14.28 -15.74
C LEU A 88 1.58 12.86 -15.85
N ASP A 89 0.27 12.70 -15.71
CA ASP A 89 -0.45 11.43 -15.78
C ASP A 89 -0.04 10.39 -14.71
N CYS A 90 0.64 10.81 -13.64
CA CYS A 90 1.09 9.88 -12.59
C CYS A 90 -0.07 9.20 -11.85
N ALA A 91 -1.26 9.84 -11.83
CA ALA A 91 -2.46 9.31 -11.21
C ALA A 91 -3.31 8.39 -12.12
N ASN A 92 -2.96 8.24 -13.41
CA ASN A 92 -3.76 7.46 -14.37
C ASN A 92 -3.61 5.95 -14.18
N GLY A 93 -2.48 5.51 -13.60
CA GLY A 93 -2.24 4.11 -13.27
C GLY A 93 -2.82 3.74 -11.92
N HIS A 94 -3.64 2.68 -11.87
CA HIS A 94 -4.10 2.08 -10.62
C HIS A 94 -4.05 0.55 -10.71
N LEU A 95 -3.06 -0.05 -10.06
CA LEU A 95 -2.89 -1.49 -9.97
C LEU A 95 -2.99 -1.92 -8.50
N THR A 96 -3.90 -2.86 -8.22
CA THR A 96 -3.97 -3.53 -6.91
C THR A 96 -3.40 -4.93 -7.06
N VAL A 97 -2.36 -5.24 -6.27
CA VAL A 97 -1.73 -6.56 -6.21
C VAL A 97 -2.01 -7.18 -4.85
N GLY A 98 -2.61 -8.38 -4.84
CA GLY A 98 -2.84 -9.15 -3.62
C GLY A 98 -1.76 -10.19 -3.43
N ASN A 99 -0.88 -9.98 -2.46
CA ASN A 99 0.13 -10.97 -2.07
C ASN A 99 -0.38 -11.79 -0.88
N TYR A 100 -0.26 -13.11 -0.95
CA TYR A 100 -0.61 -14.02 0.13
C TYR A 100 0.59 -14.92 0.44
N HIS A 101 1.08 -14.83 1.69
CA HIS A 101 2.21 -15.59 2.18
C HIS A 101 1.72 -16.59 3.23
N PRO A 102 1.50 -17.87 2.88
CA PRO A 102 1.08 -18.88 3.85
C PRO A 102 2.18 -19.18 4.88
N PRO A 103 1.83 -19.77 6.03
CA PRO A 103 2.83 -20.26 6.99
C PRO A 103 3.84 -21.20 6.32
N CYS A 104 5.12 -20.98 6.59
CA CYS A 104 6.22 -21.77 6.03
C CYS A 104 6.99 -22.45 7.18
N PRO A 105 7.22 -23.77 7.15
CA PRO A 105 8.01 -24.47 8.18
C PRO A 105 9.50 -24.08 8.20
N GLU A 106 10.03 -23.68 7.03
CA GLU A 106 11.46 -23.39 6.83
C GLU A 106 11.66 -21.93 6.42
N LEU A 107 11.24 -20.99 7.30
CA LEU A 107 11.30 -19.55 7.06
C LEU A 107 12.72 -19.06 6.71
N GLU A 108 13.75 -19.65 7.32
CA GLU A 108 15.15 -19.27 7.07
C GLU A 108 15.65 -19.65 5.66
N LEU A 109 14.92 -20.54 4.96
CA LEU A 109 15.27 -21.01 3.61
C LEU A 109 14.36 -20.44 2.52
N THR A 110 13.33 -19.68 2.90
CA THR A 110 12.30 -19.19 1.97
C THR A 110 12.13 -17.68 2.11
N ILE A 111 12.07 -16.98 0.97
CA ILE A 111 11.75 -15.56 0.91
C ILE A 111 10.32 -15.37 0.38
N GLY A 112 9.49 -14.61 1.09
CA GLY A 112 8.11 -14.33 0.65
C GLY A 112 8.08 -13.48 -0.62
N VAL A 113 8.77 -12.33 -0.58
CA VAL A 113 9.05 -11.47 -1.74
C VAL A 113 10.53 -11.09 -1.70
N GLY A 114 11.24 -11.30 -2.81
CA GLY A 114 12.66 -10.94 -2.92
C GLY A 114 12.90 -9.43 -2.72
N ARG A 115 14.15 -9.07 -2.35
CA ARG A 115 14.56 -7.66 -2.27
C ARG A 115 14.33 -6.96 -3.61
N HIS A 116 13.58 -5.87 -3.59
CA HIS A 116 13.29 -5.05 -4.77
C HIS A 116 13.04 -3.59 -4.37
N THR A 117 13.04 -2.71 -5.36
CA THR A 117 12.51 -1.35 -5.26
C THR A 117 11.22 -1.28 -6.07
N GLY A 118 10.27 -0.44 -5.65
CA GLY A 118 9.06 -0.18 -6.44
C GLY A 118 9.40 0.42 -7.81
N ASN A 119 8.54 0.17 -8.80
CA ASN A 119 8.65 0.72 -10.15
C ASN A 119 7.61 1.83 -10.44
N THR A 120 6.83 2.22 -9.42
CA THR A 120 5.81 3.28 -9.47
C THR A 120 6.26 4.49 -8.66
N PHE A 121 5.54 5.61 -8.79
CA PHE A 121 5.82 6.83 -8.02
C PHE A 121 5.66 6.63 -6.51
N PHE A 122 4.59 5.96 -6.09
CA PHE A 122 4.42 5.45 -4.73
C PHE A 122 3.56 4.18 -4.74
N THR A 123 3.53 3.50 -3.59
CA THR A 123 2.71 2.32 -3.34
C THR A 123 1.94 2.52 -2.04
N MET A 124 0.63 2.26 -2.05
CA MET A 124 -0.15 2.12 -0.82
C MET A 124 -0.23 0.65 -0.46
N LEU A 125 0.19 0.32 0.77
CA LEU A 125 0.19 -1.05 1.27
C LEU A 125 -0.86 -1.21 2.37
N LEU A 126 -1.80 -2.12 2.14
CA LEU A 126 -2.68 -2.68 3.17
C LEU A 126 -2.10 -4.03 3.59
N GLN A 127 -1.67 -4.14 4.84
CA GLN A 127 -1.10 -5.34 5.43
C GLN A 127 -1.95 -5.84 6.60
N ASP A 128 -1.88 -7.15 6.88
CA ASP A 128 -2.51 -7.74 8.06
C ASP A 128 -1.61 -7.56 9.30
N ASN A 129 -1.95 -8.24 10.40
CA ASN A 129 -1.24 -8.08 11.67
C ASN A 129 0.08 -8.88 11.74
N VAL A 130 0.55 -9.46 10.64
CA VAL A 130 1.83 -10.16 10.59
C VAL A 130 2.93 -9.18 10.21
N ASN A 131 3.82 -8.87 11.16
CA ASN A 131 4.93 -7.92 10.98
C ASN A 131 6.07 -8.51 10.14
N ALA A 132 5.81 -8.81 8.86
CA ALA A 132 6.77 -9.43 7.94
C ALA A 132 7.48 -8.43 7.01
N LEU A 133 6.92 -7.23 6.82
CA LEU A 133 7.53 -6.24 5.93
C LEU A 133 8.84 -5.70 6.51
N GLN A 134 9.87 -5.68 5.67
CA GLN A 134 11.18 -5.11 6.00
C GLN A 134 11.60 -4.10 4.95
N VAL A 135 12.29 -3.04 5.39
CA VAL A 135 12.95 -2.06 4.53
C VAL A 135 14.46 -2.13 4.74
N LEU A 136 15.23 -1.96 3.66
CA LEU A 136 16.69 -1.89 3.73
C LEU A 136 17.10 -0.42 3.84
N TYR A 137 17.65 -0.02 4.98
CA TYR A 137 18.14 1.34 5.21
C TYR A 137 19.56 1.28 5.80
N GLN A 138 20.49 2.04 5.23
CA GLN A 138 21.91 2.05 5.65
C GLN A 138 22.52 0.64 5.79
N ASN A 139 22.21 -0.25 4.83
CA ASN A 139 22.66 -1.64 4.80
C ASN A 139 22.15 -2.52 5.97
N GLN A 140 21.06 -2.11 6.63
CA GLN A 140 20.39 -2.86 7.67
C GLN A 140 18.91 -3.09 7.34
N TRP A 141 18.42 -4.29 7.62
CA TRP A 141 17.00 -4.61 7.49
C TRP A 141 16.24 -4.13 8.74
N ILE A 142 15.19 -3.35 8.52
CA ILE A 142 14.35 -2.78 9.56
C ILE A 142 12.93 -3.31 9.38
N ASN A 143 12.37 -3.92 10.43
CA ASN A 143 10.97 -4.35 10.44
C ASN A 143 10.04 -3.13 10.45
N VAL A 144 9.05 -3.12 9.57
CA VAL A 144 7.97 -2.14 9.59
C VAL A 144 6.90 -2.66 10.53
N LEU A 145 6.89 -2.13 11.75
CA LEU A 145 5.89 -2.48 12.76
C LEU A 145 4.61 -1.66 12.54
N LEU A 146 3.48 -2.34 12.45
CA LEU A 146 2.18 -1.71 12.59
C LEU A 146 1.93 -1.44 14.08
N VAL A 147 2.15 -0.21 14.53
CA VAL A 147 1.59 0.31 15.80
C VAL A 147 0.15 0.77 15.62
#